data_AF-A0A533VXU8-F1
#
_entry.id   AF-A0A533VXU8-F1
#
_cell.length_a   1.000
_cell.length_b   1.000
_cell.length_c   1.000
_cell.angle_alpha   90.00
_cell.angle_beta   90.00
_cell.angle_gamma   90.00
#
_symmetry.space_group_name_H-M   'P 1'
#
loop_
_entity.id
_entity.type
_entity.pdbx_description
1 polymer ?
#
loop_
_entity_poly.entity_id
_entity_poly.type
_entity_poly.pdbx_seq_one_letter_code
_entity_poly.pdbx_strand_id
1 'polypeptide(L)'
;MSDQRLGQSQAGQKGESLAPRTRNFLINRCEACGRQMSIQEGDVLFERRWYHAPCWKMAGTGRAREEIAWVSSLEPDATYDT
;
A
#
# COMPACT_ATOMS: atom_id res chain seq x y z
N MET A 1 -23.34 59.39 31.67
CA MET A 1 -23.72 58.80 30.38
C MET A 1 -22.49 58.75 29.49
N SER A 2 -21.88 57.57 29.33
CA SER A 2 -21.15 57.12 28.12
C SER A 2 -20.42 55.80 28.45
N ASP A 3 -21.15 54.69 28.43
CA ASP A 3 -20.56 53.34 28.42
C ASP A 3 -20.31 52.93 26.98
N GLN A 4 -19.03 52.78 26.62
CA GLN A 4 -18.57 52.37 25.31
C GLN A 4 -18.04 50.94 25.44
N ARG A 5 -18.90 49.93 25.25
CA ARG A 5 -18.49 48.52 25.09
C ARG A 5 -18.60 48.13 23.63
N LEU A 6 -17.44 48.07 22.98
CA LEU A 6 -17.24 47.47 21.67
C LEU A 6 -17.58 45.97 21.76
N GLY A 7 -18.71 45.57 21.16
CA GLY A 7 -19.07 44.17 20.98
C GLY A 7 -18.17 43.52 19.94
N GLN A 8 -17.24 42.68 20.39
CA GLN A 8 -16.48 41.79 19.52
C GLN A 8 -17.35 40.58 19.19
N SER A 9 -18.07 40.65 18.07
CA SER A 9 -18.73 39.49 17.48
C SER A 9 -17.72 38.68 16.69
N GLN A 10 -17.05 37.71 17.33
CA GLN A 10 -16.33 36.66 16.62
C GLN A 10 -17.33 35.63 16.09
N ALA A 11 -17.69 35.77 14.82
CA ALA A 11 -18.40 34.73 14.08
C ALA A 11 -17.45 33.54 13.90
N GLY A 12 -17.61 32.52 14.75
CA GLY A 12 -16.92 31.24 14.64
C GLY A 12 -17.42 30.48 13.41
N GLN A 13 -16.75 30.70 12.27
CA GLN A 13 -16.91 29.84 11.10
C GLN A 13 -16.22 28.51 11.41
N LYS A 14 -17.00 27.51 11.84
CA LYS A 14 -16.57 26.11 11.86
C LYS A 14 -16.27 25.69 10.42
N GLY A 15 -15.01 25.75 10.03
CA GLY A 15 -14.56 25.15 8.78
C GLY A 15 -14.82 23.65 8.83
N GLU A 16 -15.70 23.16 7.95
CA GLU A 16 -15.89 21.74 7.71
C GLU A 16 -14.57 21.15 7.20
N SER A 17 -13.88 20.41 8.07
CA SER A 17 -12.67 19.68 7.72
C SER A 17 -13.05 18.56 6.76
N LEU A 18 -12.69 18.71 5.48
CA LEU A 18 -12.82 17.63 4.49
C LEU A 18 -12.05 16.41 5.00
N ALA A 19 -12.71 15.25 4.99
CA ALA A 19 -12.09 14.00 5.39
C ALA A 19 -10.80 13.76 4.60
N PRO A 20 -9.71 13.31 5.26
CA PRO A 20 -8.44 13.11 4.60
C PRO A 20 -8.59 12.08 3.47
N ARG A 21 -8.28 12.51 2.24
CA ARG A 21 -8.25 11.63 1.07
C ARG A 21 -6.97 10.80 1.12
N THR A 22 -7.09 9.50 1.35
CA THR A 22 -5.96 8.57 1.29
C THR A 22 -5.59 8.28 -0.16
N ARG A 23 -4.31 8.45 -0.52
CA ARG A 23 -3.76 7.98 -1.80
C ARG A 23 -3.21 6.57 -1.62
N ASN A 24 -3.79 5.61 -2.32
CA ASN A 24 -3.26 4.25 -2.37
C ASN A 24 -2.20 4.17 -3.46
N PHE A 25 -0.93 3.98 -3.08
CA PHE A 25 0.14 3.71 -4.04
C PHE A 25 0.18 2.21 -4.29
N LEU A 26 0.09 1.81 -5.56
CA LEU A 26 0.36 0.43 -5.97
C LEU A 26 1.87 0.20 -5.91
N ILE A 27 2.30 -0.35 -4.78
CA ILE A 27 3.68 -0.75 -4.56
C ILE A 27 3.85 -2.18 -5.07
N ASN A 28 4.58 -2.34 -6.17
CA ASN A 28 4.91 -3.67 -6.68
C ASN A 28 5.72 -4.46 -5.66
N ARG A 29 5.44 -5.75 -5.54
CA ARG A 29 6.18 -6.70 -4.69
C ARG A 29 6.82 -7.76 -5.56
N CYS A 30 8.00 -8.21 -5.15
CA CYS A 30 8.67 -9.30 -5.81
C CYS A 30 7.97 -10.61 -5.46
N GLU A 31 7.57 -11.39 -6.47
CA GLU A 31 6.89 -12.66 -6.25
C GLU A 31 7.74 -13.66 -5.46
N ALA A 32 9.05 -13.69 -5.70
CA ALA A 32 9.94 -14.68 -5.11
C ALA A 32 10.31 -14.40 -3.65
N CYS A 33 10.34 -13.14 -3.19
CA CYS A 33 10.69 -12.82 -1.79
C CYS A 33 9.65 -12.00 -1.04
N GLY A 34 8.53 -11.64 -1.68
CA GLY A 34 7.43 -10.86 -1.11
C GLY A 34 7.76 -9.39 -0.78
N ARG A 35 9.04 -8.99 -0.84
CA ARG A 35 9.47 -7.62 -0.51
C ARG A 35 9.02 -6.63 -1.58
N GLN A 36 8.73 -5.41 -1.13
CA GLN A 36 8.48 -4.25 -1.99
C GLN A 36 9.64 -4.05 -2.97
N MET A 37 9.29 -3.70 -4.21
CA MET A 37 10.24 -3.38 -5.26
C MET A 37 10.37 -1.88 -5.45
N SER A 38 11.62 -1.42 -5.52
CA SER A 38 11.99 -0.21 -6.26
C SER A 38 12.48 -0.70 -7.62
N ILE A 39 11.69 -0.55 -8.68
CA ILE A 39 12.05 -1.07 -10.02
C ILE A 39 13.41 -0.51 -10.43
N GLN A 40 14.37 -1.39 -10.64
CA GLN A 40 15.75 -1.09 -11.05
C GLN A 40 16.08 -1.78 -12.38
N GLU A 41 17.17 -1.34 -13.02
CA GLU A 41 17.68 -2.02 -14.22
C GLU A 41 18.01 -3.50 -13.90
N GLY A 42 17.55 -4.40 -14.76
CA GLY A 42 17.73 -5.84 -14.59
C GLY A 42 16.63 -6.55 -13.77
N ASP A 43 15.70 -5.81 -13.15
CA ASP A 43 14.47 -6.40 -12.62
C ASP A 43 13.61 -6.96 -13.75
N VAL A 44 12.85 -8.02 -13.45
CA VAL A 44 12.16 -8.80 -14.47
C VAL A 44 10.66 -8.75 -14.25
N LEU A 45 9.92 -8.47 -15.32
CA LEU A 45 8.49 -8.71 -15.44
C LEU A 45 8.26 -9.94 -16.31
N PHE A 46 7.77 -11.02 -15.71
CA PHE A 46 7.49 -12.27 -16.40
C PHE A 46 6.11 -12.78 -15.98
N GLU A 47 5.28 -13.21 -16.93
CA GLU A 47 3.92 -13.69 -16.66
C GLU A 47 3.10 -12.76 -15.73
N ARG A 48 3.24 -11.43 -15.91
CA ARG A 48 2.59 -10.39 -15.10
C ARG A 48 3.03 -10.35 -13.62
N ARG A 49 4.13 -11.02 -13.27
CA ARG A 49 4.74 -11.04 -11.94
C ARG A 49 6.08 -10.31 -11.96
N TRP A 50 6.34 -9.56 -10.90
CA TRP A 50 7.57 -8.79 -10.76
C TRP A 50 8.62 -9.55 -9.95
N TYR A 51 9.89 -9.43 -10.34
CA TYR A 51 11.01 -10.08 -9.66
C TYR A 51 12.21 -9.16 -9.56
N HIS A 52 12.85 -9.10 -8.38
CA HIS A 52 14.19 -8.52 -8.28
C HIS A 52 15.17 -9.30 -9.17
N ALA A 53 16.12 -8.61 -9.79
CA ALA A 53 17.18 -9.25 -10.57
C ALA A 53 17.83 -10.48 -9.89
N PRO A 54 18.29 -10.42 -8.62
CA PRO A 54 18.85 -11.60 -7.94
C PRO A 54 17.81 -12.70 -7.69
N CYS A 55 16.58 -12.32 -7.35
CA CYS A 55 15.49 -13.28 -7.11
C CYS A 55 15.12 -14.04 -8.38
N TRP A 56 15.11 -13.37 -9.54
CA TRP A 56 14.87 -14.01 -10.83
C TRP A 56 15.96 -15.03 -11.18
N LYS A 57 17.23 -14.72 -10.91
CA LYS A 57 18.34 -15.66 -11.15
C LYS A 57 18.19 -16.96 -10.34
N MET A 58 17.64 -16.86 -9.12
CA MET A 58 17.46 -18.01 -8.23
C MET A 58 16.17 -18.79 -8.49
N ALA A 59 15.05 -18.09 -8.71
CA ALA A 59 13.72 -18.70 -8.78
C ALA A 59 13.11 -18.74 -10.19
N GLY A 60 13.50 -17.84 -11.08
CA GLY A 60 12.90 -17.64 -12.40
C GLY A 60 13.30 -18.67 -13.46
N THR A 61 14.36 -19.45 -13.21
CA THR A 61 14.93 -20.41 -14.18
C THR A 61 14.25 -21.78 -14.19
N GLY A 62 12.97 -21.86 -13.79
CA GLY A 62 12.16 -23.08 -13.88
C GLY A 62 12.41 -24.14 -12.81
N ARG A 63 13.42 -24.00 -11.94
CA ARG A 63 13.68 -24.93 -10.82
C ARG A 63 12.88 -24.64 -9.55
N ALA A 64 12.38 -23.43 -9.34
CA ALA A 64 11.58 -23.09 -8.14
C ALA A 64 10.06 -23.22 -8.35
N ARG A 65 9.64 -23.82 -9.47
CA ARG A 65 8.22 -23.86 -9.87
C ARG A 65 7.36 -24.79 -9.02
N GLU A 66 7.98 -25.75 -8.33
CA GLU A 66 7.26 -26.78 -7.56
C GLU A 66 7.07 -26.42 -6.08
N GLU A 67 7.86 -25.52 -5.51
CA GLU A 67 7.85 -25.25 -4.06
C GLU A 67 6.89 -24.12 -3.65
N ILE A 68 6.57 -23.19 -4.56
CA ILE A 68 5.72 -22.01 -4.26
C ILE A 68 4.22 -22.35 -4.33
N ALA A 69 3.83 -23.51 -4.86
CA ALA A 69 2.43 -23.95 -4.93
C ALA A 69 1.82 -24.21 -3.54
N TRP A 70 2.63 -24.42 -2.50
CA TRP A 70 2.15 -24.75 -1.15
C TRP A 70 1.76 -23.54 -0.28
N VAL A 71 2.30 -22.35 -0.54
CA VAL A 71 2.06 -21.17 0.33
C VAL A 71 0.71 -20.50 0.05
N SER A 72 0.08 -20.77 -1.10
CA SER A 72 -1.25 -20.25 -1.44
C SER A 72 -2.41 -21.07 -0.87
N SER A 73 -2.16 -22.16 -0.14
CA SER A 73 -3.23 -22.99 0.46
C SER A 73 -3.57 -22.61 1.91
N LEU A 74 -2.86 -21.65 2.49
CA LEU A 74 -3.19 -21.10 3.81
C LEU A 74 -3.97 -19.81 3.62
N GLU A 75 -5.23 -19.95 3.23
CA GLU A 75 -6.23 -18.90 3.37
C GLU A 75 -6.22 -18.43 4.83
N PRO A 76 -6.05 -17.13 5.13
CA PRO A 76 -6.36 -16.63 6.46
C PRO A 76 -7.88 -16.70 6.61
N ASP A 77 -8.35 -17.57 7.52
CA ASP A 77 -9.75 -17.69 7.94
C ASP A 77 -10.34 -16.28 8.12
N ALA A 78 -11.18 -15.89 7.16
CA ALA A 78 -11.89 -14.63 7.17
C ALA A 78 -13.08 -14.75 8.15
N THR A 79 -12.82 -14.61 9.45
CA THR A 79 -13.88 -14.32 10.42
C THR A 79 -13.92 -12.81 10.64
N TYR A 80 -14.69 -12.11 9.80
CA TYR A 80 -15.26 -10.82 10.20
C TYR A 80 -16.48 -11.14 11.07
N ASP A 81 -16.39 -10.84 12.36
CA ASP A 81 -17.54 -10.89 13.25
C ASP A 81 -18.15 -9.48 13.34
N THR A 82 -19.47 -9.42 13.18
CA THR A 82 -20.32 -8.23 13.01
C THR A 82 -20.69 -7.55 14.31
#